data_AF-A0A6B3ICL5-F1
#
_entry.id   AF-A0A6B3ICL5-F1
#
_cell.length_a   1.000
_cell.length_b   1.000
_cell.length_c   1.000
_cell.angle_alpha   90.00
_cell.angle_beta   90.00
_cell.angle_gamma   90.00
#
_symmetry.space_group_name_H-M   'P 1'
#
loop_
_entity.id
_entity.type
_entity.pdbx_description
1 polymer ?
#
loop_
_entity_poly.entity_id
_entity_poly.type
_entity_poly.pdbx_seq_one_letter_code
_entity_poly.pdbx_strand_id
1 'polypeptide(L)' 'DRTVNDGVALDRQRHISPIWALGDPREGELLRLVAAAAGEDPADVLGWDLMLHDIQQPGYLGAEREFVVASRLDNQVS' A
#
# COMPACT_ATOMS: atom_id res chain seq x y z
N ASP A 1 7.76 11.73 26.33
CA ASP A 1 7.08 11.28 25.12
C ASP A 1 5.62 10.96 25.43
N ARG A 2 4.77 11.99 25.58
CA ARG A 2 3.37 11.86 26.03
C ARG A 2 2.35 12.56 25.13
N THR A 3 2.81 13.11 24.00
CA THR A 3 2.00 13.93 23.08
C THR A 3 1.53 13.17 21.84
N VAL A 4 1.92 11.89 21.68
CA VAL A 4 1.51 11.05 20.53
C VAL A 4 -0.02 10.87 20.45
N ASN A 5 -0.71 10.94 21.59
CA ASN A 5 -2.18 10.84 21.67
C ASN A 5 -2.91 12.18 21.45
N ASP A 6 -2.19 13.30 21.34
CA ASP A 6 -2.80 14.64 21.15
C ASP A 6 -3.23 14.89 19.70
N GLY A 7 -3.12 13.86 18.84
CA GLY A 7 -3.46 13.92 17.43
C GLY A 7 -2.29 14.47 16.61
N VAL A 8 -1.84 13.69 15.62
CA VAL A 8 -0.80 14.13 14.68
C VAL A 8 -1.48 14.58 13.39
N ALA A 9 -1.28 15.85 13.03
CA ALA A 9 -1.58 16.32 11.68
C ALA A 9 -0.57 15.69 10.71
N LEU A 10 -1.01 14.70 9.94
CA LEU A 10 -0.16 14.05 8.93
C LEU A 10 0.03 14.97 7.72
N ASP A 11 1.28 15.29 7.42
CA ASP A 11 1.67 15.94 6.18
C ASP A 11 1.72 14.88 5.06
N ARG A 12 0.91 15.07 4.01
CA ARG A 12 0.79 14.13 2.89
C ARG A 12 2.05 14.00 2.04
N GLN A 13 2.97 14.96 2.08
CA GLN A 13 4.20 14.89 1.30
C GLN A 13 5.34 14.28 2.11
N ARG A 14 5.30 14.43 3.44
CA ARG A 14 6.43 14.09 4.32
C ARG A 14 6.21 12.82 5.14
N HIS A 15 4.98 12.50 5.51
CA HIS A 15 4.71 11.48 6.54
C HIS A 15 4.08 10.19 6.01
N ILE A 16 3.74 10.12 4.71
CA ILE A 16 3.05 8.95 4.13
C ILE A 16 3.84 8.23 3.04
N SER A 17 5.09 8.65 2.80
CA SER A 17 5.97 7.97 1.85
C SER A 17 6.37 6.59 2.41
N PRO A 18 6.02 5.48 1.74
CA PRO A 18 6.37 4.15 2.22
C PRO A 18 7.88 3.92 2.08
N ILE A 19 8.42 3.13 3.00
CA ILE A 19 9.79 2.63 2.91
C ILE A 19 9.72 1.24 2.28
N TRP A 20 10.43 1.02 1.18
CA TRP A 20 10.42 -0.26 0.45
C TRP A 20 11.80 -0.94 0.37
N ALA A 21 12.89 -0.19 0.54
CA ALA A 21 14.25 -0.71 0.57
C ALA A 21 15.15 0.15 1.48
N LEU A 22 16.31 -0.42 1.83
CA LEU A 22 17.39 0.26 2.54
C LEU A 22 18.61 0.34 1.62
N GLY A 23 19.44 1.38 1.78
CA GLY A 23 20.66 1.59 1.00
C GLY A 23 20.50 2.65 -0.10
N ASP A 24 21.47 2.70 -1.01
CA ASP A 24 21.51 3.70 -2.07
C ASP A 24 20.44 3.41 -3.15
N PRO A 25 19.54 4.36 -3.44
CA PRO A 25 18.46 4.13 -4.39
C PRO A 25 19.01 4.01 -5.81
N ARG A 26 18.58 2.98 -6.53
CA ARG A 26 18.82 2.85 -7.98
C ARG A 26 17.58 3.26 -8.75
N GLU A 27 17.78 4.11 -9.76
CA GLU A 27 16.68 4.58 -10.59
C GLU A 27 15.95 3.40 -11.27
N GLY A 28 14.62 3.44 -11.21
CA GLY A 28 13.75 2.41 -11.82
C GLY A 28 13.71 1.06 -11.09
N GLU A 29 14.34 0.91 -9.92
CA GLU A 29 14.44 -0.39 -9.24
C GLU A 29 13.07 -0.99 -8.87
N LEU A 30 12.15 -0.16 -8.37
CA LEU A 30 10.77 -0.59 -8.11
C LEU A 30 10.06 -1.06 -9.40
N LEU A 31 10.22 -0.33 -10.50
CA LEU A 31 9.59 -0.68 -11.77
C LEU A 31 10.14 -1.99 -12.33
N ARG A 32 11.45 -2.23 -12.19
CA ARG A 32 12.06 -3.51 -12.59
C ARG A 32 11.50 -4.67 -11.80
N LEU A 33 11.31 -4.50 -10.48
CA LEU A 33 10.71 -5.51 -9.63
C LEU A 33 9.27 -5.83 -10.05
N VAL A 34 8.47 -4.79 -10.30
CA VAL A 34 7.07 -4.95 -10.72
C VAL A 34 6.97 -5.60 -12.11
N ALA A 35 7.77 -5.15 -13.08
CA ALA A 35 7.81 -5.72 -14.43
C ALA A 35 8.22 -7.20 -14.39
N ALA A 36 9.25 -7.56 -13.61
CA ALA A 36 9.65 -8.95 -13.44
C ALA A 36 8.54 -9.82 -12.83
N ALA A 37 7.79 -9.29 -11.86
CA ALA A 37 6.63 -10.00 -11.28
C ALA A 37 5.46 -10.14 -12.26
N ALA A 38 5.33 -9.21 -13.22
CA ALA A 38 4.37 -9.29 -14.32
C ALA A 38 4.84 -10.16 -15.50
N GLY A 39 6.12 -10.57 -15.53
CA GLY A 39 6.70 -11.35 -16.62
C GLY A 39 7.11 -10.51 -17.84
N GLU A 40 7.26 -9.19 -17.67
CA GLU A 40 7.58 -8.24 -18.75
C GLU A 40 9.03 -7.73 -18.65
N ASP A 41 9.61 -7.31 -19.78
CA ASP A 41 10.88 -6.58 -19.78
C ASP A 41 10.63 -5.13 -19.31
N PRO A 42 11.35 -4.64 -18.28
CA PRO A 42 11.23 -3.24 -17.85
C PRO A 42 11.45 -2.20 -18.96
N ALA A 43 12.20 -2.54 -20.01
CA ALA A 43 12.43 -1.67 -21.16
C ALA A 43 11.16 -1.47 -22.02
N ASP A 44 10.20 -2.39 -21.96
CA ASP A 44 8.95 -2.33 -22.71
C ASP A 44 7.83 -1.59 -21.94
N VAL A 45 8.09 -1.18 -20.70
CA VAL A 45 7.12 -0.46 -19.87
C VAL A 45 7.08 1.02 -20.23
N LEU A 46 6.06 1.43 -20.97
CA LEU A 46 5.86 2.83 -21.38
C LEU A 46 5.30 3.74 -20.27
N GLY A 47 4.68 3.15 -19.25
CA GLY A 47 4.06 3.86 -18.14
C GLY A 47 3.46 2.89 -17.13
N TRP A 48 3.09 3.40 -15.96
CA TRP A 48 2.52 2.60 -14.87
C TRP A 48 1.52 3.42 -14.05
N ASP A 49 0.52 2.72 -13.50
CA ASP A 49 -0.39 3.22 -12.46
C ASP A 49 -0.41 2.18 -11.34
N LEU A 50 0.19 2.52 -10.20
CA LEU A 50 0.44 1.60 -9.10
C LEU A 50 -0.18 2.14 -7.82
N MET A 51 -0.88 1.25 -7.10
CA MET A 51 -1.58 1.58 -5.86
C MET A 51 -1.08 0.68 -4.74
N LEU A 52 -0.77 1.28 -3.58
CA LEU A 52 -0.57 0.52 -2.35
C LEU A 52 -1.91 -0.04 -1.88
N HIS A 53 -1.89 -1.26 -1.37
CA HIS A 53 -3.06 -1.87 -0.74
C HIS A 53 -2.63 -2.69 0.48
N ASP A 54 -3.59 -2.89 1.37
CA ASP A 54 -3.41 -3.74 2.54
C ASP A 54 -3.30 -5.22 2.10
N ILE A 55 -2.27 -5.91 2.59
CA ILE A 55 -2.07 -7.35 2.37
C ILE A 55 -2.85 -8.21 3.36
N GLN A 56 -3.38 -7.60 4.42
CA GLN A 56 -4.24 -8.30 5.37
C GLN A 56 -5.50 -8.79 4.65
N GLN A 57 -5.78 -10.08 4.80
CA GLN A 57 -6.95 -10.69 4.20
C GLN A 57 -8.26 -10.15 4.84
N PRO A 58 -9.33 -9.99 4.04
CA PRO A 58 -10.66 -9.77 4.57
C PRO A 58 -11.08 -10.86 5.57
N GLY A 59 -11.93 -10.50 6.52
CA GLY A 59 -12.38 -11.42 7.55
C GLY A 59 -13.68 -11.00 8.23
N TYR A 60 -14.03 -11.73 9.28
CA TYR A 60 -15.17 -11.42 10.12
C TYR A 60 -14.74 -10.92 11.49
N LEU A 61 -15.51 -9.99 12.06
CA LEU A 61 -15.31 -9.40 13.37
C LEU A 61 -16.63 -9.44 14.17
N GLY A 62 -16.55 -9.32 15.50
CA GLY A 62 -17.69 -9.39 16.41
C GLY A 62 -17.72 -10.71 17.18
N ALA A 63 -18.45 -10.72 18.30
CA ALA A 63 -18.55 -11.92 19.15
C ALA A 63 -19.20 -13.09 18.40
N GLU A 64 -20.14 -12.78 17.51
CA GLU A 64 -20.90 -13.72 16.69
C GLU A 64 -20.50 -13.63 15.21
N ARG A 65 -19.35 -13.00 14.91
CA ARG A 65 -18.84 -12.77 13.54
C ARG A 65 -19.81 -11.97 12.66
N GLU A 66 -20.57 -11.06 13.28
CA GLU A 66 -21.64 -10.31 12.63
C GLU A 66 -21.15 -9.20 11.69
N PHE A 67 -19.85 -8.87 11.68
CA PHE A 67 -19.26 -7.84 10.82
C PHE A 67 -18.33 -8.43 9.77
N VAL A 68 -18.37 -7.88 8.55
CA VAL A 68 -17.35 -8.09 7.52
C VAL A 68 -16.34 -6.94 7.60
N VAL A 69 -15.05 -7.29 7.63
CA VAL A 69 -13.94 -6.34 7.64
C VAL A 69 -13.07 -6.60 6.42
N ALA A 70 -12.96 -5.61 5.54
CA ALA A 70 -12.14 -5.68 4.35
C ALA A 70 -11.72 -4.27 3.93
N SER A 71 -10.61 -4.15 3.21
CA SER A 71 -10.31 -2.94 2.46
C SER A 71 -11.27 -2.83 1.26
N ARG A 72 -11.58 -1.59 0.84
CA ARG A 72 -12.37 -1.28 -0.37
C ARG A 72 -13.82 -1.81 -0.41
N LEU A 73 -14.46 -2.03 0.74
CA LEU A 73 -15.89 -2.41 0.79
C LEU A 73 -16.76 -1.44 -0.03
N ASP A 74 -16.50 -0.14 0.10
CA ASP A 74 -17.06 0.86 -0.80
C ASP A 74 -16.23 0.93 -2.09
N ASN A 75 -16.73 0.59 -3.28
CA ASN A 75 -18.06 0.07 -3.59
C ASN A 75 -18.04 -1.41 -4.03
N GLN A 76 -16.99 -2.17 -3.68
CA GLN A 76 -16.82 -3.54 -4.18
C GLN A 76 -17.88 -4.53 -3.65
N VAL A 77 -18.62 -4.17 -2.60
CA VAL A 77 -19.72 -4.98 -2.07
C VAL A 77 -21.06 -4.77 -2.79
N SER A 78 -21.18 -3.71 -3.58
CA SER A 78 -22.44 -3.32 -4.26
C SER A 78 -22.58 -3.93 -5.64
#